data_AF-A0A958AEE4-F1
#
_entry.id   AF-A0A958AEE4-F1
#
_cell.length_a   1.000
_cell.length_b   1.000
_cell.length_c   1.000
_cell.angle_alpha   90.00
_cell.angle_beta   90.00
_cell.angle_gamma   90.00
#
_symmetry.space_group_name_H-M   'P 1'
#
loop_
_entity.id
_entity.type
_entity.pdbx_description
1 polymer ?
#
loop_
_entity_poly.entity_id
_entity_poly.type
_entity_poly.pdbx_seq_one_letter_code
_entity_poly.pdbx_strand_id
1 'polypeptide(L)'
;TPPQNSLFDVLVADIGQIDTGGQPTTSDEGRQISERIFESLQLEFENLPVGVQQDFKPVVWHDRLRPLPGGQKIGLIGTGDEAAQLAQDTGAAMVVYGNLDLIDDPSRFTPEFYVASLDGEADGIVGSDQFGAPIELSSGSNGGDLAALNLNKKLNTRTVALSRFTLGLMYDLSGFHRDALDIFQTALDALDLDETGAEPVFNYFAGRSALFLGEDETALDYFQAALEGDYPRAHIGLGSVHQFRAQAALRQGIETDDIDQAITQYQAAVNDPALSSTLKTAAQLGLGQAYRVKGDILARLAGQPEEAFQWLDRAVKELEAVLDPLRETQQYRYLGQAYLTLGAIYTLEGRLRADPPVSKIFYEKAHEAFDACIALKTESPADDTLTQDIIKDGCESSVAILEKAESILEEK
;
A
#
# COMPACT_ATOMS: atom_id res chain seq x y z
N THR A 1 -1.64 31.21 9.33
CA THR A 1 -1.44 29.91 10.00
C THR A 1 -2.30 28.91 9.27
N PRO A 2 -1.80 27.74 8.84
CA PRO A 2 -2.66 26.65 8.38
C PRO A 2 -3.80 26.45 9.40
N PRO A 3 -5.01 26.05 9.00
CA PRO A 3 -6.00 25.59 9.96
C PRO A 3 -5.32 24.50 10.79
N GLN A 4 -5.06 24.79 12.05
CA GLN A 4 -4.10 24.06 12.90
C GLN A 4 -4.49 22.60 13.19
N ASN A 5 -5.53 22.06 12.55
CA ASN A 5 -6.17 20.80 12.89
C ASN A 5 -6.78 20.06 11.68
N SER A 6 -6.33 20.28 10.44
CA SER A 6 -6.74 19.39 9.35
C SER A 6 -6.04 18.05 9.55
N LEU A 7 -6.79 16.95 9.50
CA LEU A 7 -6.21 15.59 9.57
C LEU A 7 -5.97 15.01 8.17
N PHE A 8 -6.48 15.66 7.12
CA PHE A 8 -6.36 15.15 5.76
C PHE A 8 -6.31 16.29 4.73
N ASP A 9 -5.09 16.66 4.35
CA ASP A 9 -4.84 17.67 3.32
C ASP A 9 -4.64 17.02 1.95
N VAL A 10 -5.38 17.52 0.95
CA VAL A 10 -5.27 17.13 -0.45
C VAL A 10 -4.70 18.29 -1.25
N LEU A 11 -3.59 18.08 -1.92
CA LEU A 11 -3.04 19.07 -2.87
C LEU A 11 -3.50 18.74 -4.27
N VAL A 12 -3.97 19.74 -5.02
CA VAL A 12 -4.21 19.62 -6.45
C VAL A 12 -3.12 20.40 -7.17
N ALA A 13 -2.22 19.70 -7.85
CA ALA A 13 -1.17 20.29 -8.66
C ALA A 13 -1.72 20.98 -9.91
N ASP A 14 -0.99 21.97 -10.42
CA ASP A 14 -1.26 22.51 -11.74
C ASP A 14 -1.05 21.38 -12.76
N ILE A 15 -2.00 21.18 -13.68
CA ILE A 15 -1.84 20.21 -14.76
C ILE A 15 -1.06 20.87 -15.90
N GLY A 16 0.09 20.29 -16.22
CA GLY A 16 0.97 20.73 -17.29
C GLY A 16 0.70 20.03 -18.62
N GLN A 17 1.46 20.39 -19.64
CA GLN A 17 1.64 19.62 -20.86
C GLN A 17 3.08 19.10 -20.92
N ILE A 18 3.28 17.87 -21.38
CA ILE A 18 4.61 17.30 -21.58
C ILE A 18 5.20 17.88 -22.87
N ASP A 19 6.36 18.52 -22.77
CA ASP A 19 7.09 19.02 -23.92
C ASP A 19 7.83 17.90 -24.67
N THR A 20 8.48 18.24 -25.80
CA THR A 20 9.26 17.26 -26.59
C THR A 20 10.44 16.64 -25.84
N GLY A 21 10.83 17.21 -24.69
CA GLY A 21 11.88 16.71 -23.82
C GLY A 21 11.35 15.85 -22.66
N GLY A 22 10.03 15.60 -22.60
CA GLY A 22 9.43 14.84 -21.51
C GLY A 22 9.22 15.65 -20.23
N GLN A 23 9.34 16.97 -20.28
CA GLN A 23 9.22 17.83 -19.10
C GLN A 23 7.84 18.51 -19.03
N PRO A 24 7.22 18.59 -17.84
CA PRO A 24 5.96 19.28 -17.67
C PRO A 24 6.15 20.79 -17.84
N THR A 25 5.31 21.40 -18.66
CA THR A 25 5.26 22.86 -18.89
C THR A 25 3.85 23.38 -18.66
N THR A 26 3.70 24.67 -18.31
CA THR A 26 2.38 25.25 -18.02
C THR A 26 1.47 25.22 -19.25
N SER A 27 0.20 24.83 -19.06
CA SER A 27 -0.83 24.82 -20.11
C SER A 27 -2.09 25.55 -19.64
N ASP A 28 -2.71 26.33 -20.53
CA ASP A 28 -3.99 26.99 -20.25
C ASP A 28 -5.15 25.99 -20.14
N GLU A 29 -5.10 24.91 -20.90
CA GLU A 29 -6.06 23.81 -20.83
C GLU A 29 -5.85 22.99 -19.57
N GLY A 30 -4.61 22.58 -19.30
CA GLY A 30 -4.27 21.84 -18.08
C GLY A 30 -4.68 22.60 -16.81
N ARG A 31 -4.40 23.91 -16.77
CA ARG A 31 -4.87 24.78 -15.69
C ARG A 31 -6.40 24.74 -15.48
N GLN A 32 -7.19 24.78 -16.55
CA GLN A 32 -8.66 24.71 -16.41
C GLN A 32 -9.10 23.36 -15.86
N ILE A 33 -8.37 22.28 -16.20
CA ILE A 33 -8.62 20.95 -15.65
C ILE A 33 -8.28 20.91 -14.16
N SER A 34 -7.13 21.43 -13.72
CA SER A 34 -6.74 21.42 -12.30
C SER A 34 -7.66 22.29 -11.44
N GLU A 35 -8.06 23.47 -11.93
CA GLU A 35 -9.04 24.35 -11.27
C GLU A 35 -10.38 23.62 -11.08
N ARG A 36 -10.84 22.87 -12.09
CA ARG A 36 -12.09 22.09 -12.00
C ARG A 36 -12.00 20.92 -11.03
N ILE A 37 -10.88 20.20 -11.03
CA ILE A 37 -10.64 19.10 -10.07
C ILE A 37 -10.70 19.65 -8.65
N PHE A 38 -10.02 20.77 -8.39
CA PHE A 38 -10.06 21.46 -7.10
C PHE A 38 -11.49 21.84 -6.70
N GLU A 39 -12.23 22.53 -7.58
CA GLU A 39 -13.59 23.00 -7.27
C GLU A 39 -14.54 21.85 -6.94
N SER A 40 -14.46 20.75 -7.71
CA SER A 40 -15.31 19.60 -7.48
C SER A 40 -14.92 18.81 -6.22
N LEU A 41 -13.63 18.63 -5.93
CA LEU A 41 -13.20 18.03 -4.65
C LEU A 41 -13.64 18.88 -3.46
N GLN A 42 -13.46 20.21 -3.54
CA GLN A 42 -13.88 21.12 -2.50
C GLN A 42 -15.39 21.06 -2.27
N LEU A 43 -16.19 21.08 -3.35
CA LEU A 43 -17.65 20.99 -3.26
C LEU A 43 -18.10 19.67 -2.61
N GLU A 44 -17.50 18.55 -3.00
CA GLU A 44 -17.84 17.24 -2.40
C GLU A 44 -17.50 17.22 -0.91
N PHE A 45 -16.35 17.76 -0.51
CA PHE A 45 -15.94 17.84 0.89
C PHE A 45 -16.83 18.76 1.73
N GLU A 46 -17.26 19.91 1.19
CA GLU A 46 -18.20 20.82 1.84
C GLU A 46 -19.60 20.21 2.01
N ASN A 47 -19.94 19.20 1.21
CA ASN A 47 -21.22 18.48 1.26
C ASN A 47 -21.15 17.14 2.03
N LEU A 48 -20.01 16.78 2.61
CA LEU A 48 -19.89 15.58 3.46
C LEU A 48 -20.83 15.67 4.68
N PRO A 49 -21.26 14.53 5.26
CA PRO A 49 -22.00 14.57 6.51
C PRO A 49 -21.22 15.31 7.61
N VAL A 50 -21.93 16.08 8.45
CA VAL A 50 -21.30 16.95 9.46
C VAL A 50 -20.33 16.20 10.38
N GLY A 51 -20.60 14.94 10.72
CA GLY A 51 -19.68 14.11 11.50
C GLY A 51 -18.33 13.95 10.80
N VAL A 52 -18.34 13.53 9.54
CA VAL A 52 -17.14 13.38 8.70
C VAL A 52 -16.35 14.68 8.60
N GLN A 53 -17.04 15.80 8.39
CA GLN A 53 -16.39 17.11 8.34
C GLN A 53 -15.71 17.48 9.67
N GLN A 54 -16.29 17.10 10.80
CA GLN A 54 -15.73 17.38 12.13
C GLN A 54 -14.58 16.45 12.49
N ASP A 55 -14.68 15.19 12.09
CA ASP A 55 -13.72 14.14 12.41
C ASP A 55 -12.44 14.35 11.60
N PHE A 56 -12.54 14.51 10.28
CA PHE A 56 -11.36 14.60 9.41
C PHE A 56 -10.95 16.02 9.01
N LYS A 57 -11.93 16.94 8.93
CA LYS A 57 -11.75 18.33 8.47
C LYS A 57 -10.93 18.43 7.17
N PRO A 58 -11.31 17.71 6.11
CA PRO A 58 -10.48 17.63 4.92
C PRO A 58 -10.34 19.01 4.26
N VAL A 59 -9.13 19.32 3.78
CA VAL A 59 -8.84 20.57 3.09
C VAL A 59 -8.21 20.28 1.74
N VAL A 60 -8.78 20.87 0.69
CA VAL A 60 -8.18 20.87 -0.65
C VAL A 60 -7.42 22.17 -0.83
N TRP A 61 -6.17 22.08 -1.29
CA TRP A 61 -5.31 23.22 -1.62
C TRP A 61 -5.02 23.29 -3.12
N HIS A 62 -4.88 24.51 -3.65
CA HIS A 62 -4.55 24.77 -5.06
C HIS A 62 -3.89 26.16 -5.19
N ASP A 63 -2.83 26.27 -5.97
CA ASP A 63 -1.96 27.46 -6.02
C ASP A 63 -2.69 28.79 -6.30
N ARG A 64 -3.83 28.75 -7.01
CA ARG A 64 -4.61 29.95 -7.40
C ARG A 64 -5.87 30.15 -6.58
N LEU A 65 -6.58 29.07 -6.29
CA LEU A 65 -7.93 29.11 -5.74
C LEU A 65 -7.91 29.06 -4.20
N ARG A 66 -6.94 28.33 -3.65
CA ARG A 66 -6.66 28.29 -2.21
C ARG A 66 -5.17 28.03 -1.98
N PRO A 67 -4.32 29.08 -2.04
CA PRO A 67 -2.88 28.92 -1.95
C PRO A 67 -2.45 28.34 -0.59
N LEU A 68 -1.33 27.61 -0.59
CA LEU A 68 -0.76 27.09 0.65
C LEU A 68 -0.35 28.24 1.61
N PRO A 69 -0.51 28.04 2.93
CA PRO A 69 -0.03 29.00 3.92
C PRO A 69 1.48 29.24 3.79
N GLY A 70 1.93 30.47 4.02
CA GLY A 70 3.36 30.80 3.94
C GLY A 70 3.88 31.03 2.52
N GLY A 71 3.04 30.90 1.48
CA GLY A 71 3.40 31.21 0.10
C GLY A 71 4.22 30.11 -0.59
N GLN A 72 4.28 28.92 -0.01
CA GLN A 72 4.75 27.72 -0.70
C GLN A 72 3.87 27.46 -1.93
N LYS A 73 4.46 26.89 -2.98
CA LYS A 73 3.76 26.55 -4.21
C LYS A 73 3.66 25.04 -4.35
N ILE A 74 2.53 24.58 -4.87
CA ILE A 74 2.27 23.21 -5.28
C ILE A 74 2.94 22.97 -6.65
N GLY A 75 2.71 23.86 -7.62
CA GLY A 75 3.37 23.81 -8.93
C GLY A 75 2.95 22.66 -9.84
N LEU A 76 3.79 22.40 -10.84
CA LEU A 76 3.65 21.27 -11.78
C LEU A 76 4.34 20.04 -11.20
N ILE A 77 3.72 18.87 -11.36
CA ILE A 77 4.27 17.58 -10.93
C ILE A 77 4.31 16.66 -12.15
N GLY A 78 5.51 16.26 -12.54
CA GLY A 78 5.79 15.37 -13.67
C GLY A 78 5.96 13.91 -13.27
N THR A 79 6.28 13.64 -12.00
CA THR A 79 6.58 12.29 -11.53
C THR A 79 6.03 12.00 -10.14
N GLY A 80 5.89 10.72 -9.82
CA GLY A 80 5.51 10.28 -8.48
C GLY A 80 6.51 10.66 -7.39
N ASP A 81 7.80 10.74 -7.70
CA ASP A 81 8.84 11.16 -6.75
C ASP A 81 8.69 12.65 -6.38
N GLU A 82 8.35 13.50 -7.37
CA GLU A 82 8.03 14.91 -7.13
C GLU A 82 6.76 15.05 -6.27
N ALA A 83 5.74 14.23 -6.54
CA ALA A 83 4.52 14.20 -5.73
C ALA A 83 4.82 13.78 -4.28
N ALA A 84 5.68 12.77 -4.09
CA ALA A 84 6.13 12.31 -2.78
C ALA A 84 6.88 13.38 -2.00
N GLN A 85 7.83 14.04 -2.66
CA GLN A 85 8.58 15.14 -2.04
C GLN A 85 7.67 16.30 -1.65
N LEU A 86 6.73 16.67 -2.51
CA LEU A 86 5.76 17.72 -2.21
C LEU A 86 4.89 17.36 -1.02
N ALA A 87 4.40 16.12 -0.94
CA ALA A 87 3.61 15.64 0.18
C ALA A 87 4.40 15.71 1.49
N GLN A 88 5.67 15.27 1.47
CA GLN A 88 6.58 15.35 2.61
C GLN A 88 6.83 16.80 3.06
N ASP A 89 7.08 17.71 2.11
CA ASP A 89 7.40 19.11 2.40
C ASP A 89 6.22 19.90 2.96
N THR A 90 5.00 19.47 2.66
CA THR A 90 3.75 20.16 3.02
C THR A 90 2.98 19.47 4.15
N GLY A 91 3.29 18.20 4.43
CA GLY A 91 2.49 17.34 5.31
C GLY A 91 1.14 16.94 4.71
N ALA A 92 0.99 17.00 3.38
CA ALA A 92 -0.23 16.59 2.72
C ALA A 92 -0.41 15.07 2.75
N ALA A 93 -1.64 14.61 2.93
CA ALA A 93 -1.97 13.19 2.91
C ALA A 93 -2.08 12.67 1.47
N MET A 94 -2.47 13.52 0.53
CA MET A 94 -2.64 13.15 -0.87
C MET A 94 -2.24 14.30 -1.80
N VAL A 95 -1.62 13.95 -2.93
CA VAL A 95 -1.33 14.87 -4.03
C VAL A 95 -2.00 14.34 -5.28
N VAL A 96 -2.91 15.12 -5.86
CA VAL A 96 -3.56 14.83 -7.15
C VAL A 96 -2.81 15.60 -8.22
N TYR A 97 -2.35 14.89 -9.26
CA TYR A 97 -1.56 15.47 -10.33
C TYR A 97 -1.82 14.77 -11.66
N GLY A 98 -1.09 15.17 -12.70
CA GLY A 98 -1.17 14.58 -14.03
C GLY A 98 -0.75 15.59 -15.09
N ASN A 99 -0.52 15.09 -16.31
CA ASN A 99 -0.06 15.93 -17.42
C ASN A 99 -0.81 15.61 -18.71
N LEU A 100 -0.86 16.60 -19.59
CA LEU A 100 -1.36 16.45 -20.95
C LEU A 100 -0.25 15.88 -21.83
N ASP A 101 -0.51 14.72 -22.42
CA ASP A 101 0.30 14.19 -23.51
C ASP A 101 -0.21 14.75 -24.84
N LEU A 102 0.60 15.62 -25.46
CA LEU A 102 0.33 16.23 -26.76
C LEU A 102 1.07 15.51 -27.90
N ILE A 103 1.87 14.48 -27.60
CA ILE A 103 2.59 13.68 -28.61
C ILE A 103 1.59 12.81 -29.35
N ASP A 104 0.60 12.28 -28.64
CA ASP A 104 -0.53 11.53 -29.20
C ASP A 104 -1.59 12.46 -29.80
N ASP A 105 -2.19 12.03 -30.93
CA ASP A 105 -3.42 12.60 -31.49
C ASP A 105 -4.52 11.52 -31.48
N PRO A 106 -5.57 11.64 -30.63
CA PRO A 106 -5.89 12.80 -29.80
C PRO A 106 -4.99 12.99 -28.59
N SER A 107 -4.84 14.22 -28.12
CA SER A 107 -4.14 14.52 -26.87
C SER A 107 -4.82 13.82 -25.68
N ARG A 108 -4.05 13.45 -24.65
CA ARG A 108 -4.55 12.65 -23.52
C ARG A 108 -4.21 13.28 -22.18
N PHE A 109 -5.12 13.16 -21.22
CA PHE A 109 -4.88 13.52 -19.83
C PHE A 109 -4.98 12.27 -18.96
N THR A 110 -3.91 11.91 -18.26
CA THR A 110 -3.92 10.81 -17.29
C THR A 110 -3.92 11.40 -15.89
N PRO A 111 -5.03 11.30 -15.13
CA PRO A 111 -5.05 11.70 -13.74
C PRO A 111 -4.26 10.69 -12.91
N GLU A 112 -3.43 11.20 -12.02
CA GLU A 112 -2.64 10.43 -11.07
C GLU A 112 -2.86 10.97 -9.67
N PHE A 113 -2.56 10.13 -8.68
CA PHE A 113 -2.49 10.56 -7.30
C PHE A 113 -1.32 9.90 -6.60
N TYR A 114 -0.78 10.61 -5.62
CA TYR A 114 0.16 10.07 -4.65
C TYR A 114 -0.50 10.10 -3.28
N VAL A 115 -0.41 8.98 -2.54
CA VAL A 115 -0.79 8.92 -1.13
C VAL A 115 0.47 8.94 -0.27
N ALA A 116 0.53 9.88 0.65
CA ALA A 116 1.63 9.99 1.60
C ALA A 116 1.50 8.96 2.69
N SER A 117 2.64 8.58 3.25
CA SER A 117 2.63 7.86 4.51
C SER A 117 2.25 8.80 5.66
N LEU A 118 1.23 8.43 6.44
CA LEU A 118 0.84 9.19 7.63
C LEU A 118 1.82 9.01 8.80
N ASP A 119 2.56 7.89 8.85
CA ASP A 119 3.48 7.54 9.95
C ASP A 119 4.92 7.26 9.47
N GLY A 120 5.28 7.62 8.23
CA GLY A 120 6.59 7.32 7.64
C GLY A 120 6.75 5.91 7.06
N GLU A 121 5.70 5.10 7.13
CA GLU A 121 5.63 3.75 6.60
C GLU A 121 4.91 3.64 5.25
N ALA A 122 5.54 2.95 4.31
CA ALA A 122 4.97 2.46 3.08
C ALA A 122 4.01 1.30 3.40
N ASP A 123 2.74 1.60 3.59
CA ASP A 123 1.68 0.61 3.36
C ASP A 123 1.55 0.36 1.84
N GLY A 124 0.88 -0.71 1.41
CA GLY A 124 0.53 -0.95 0.00
C GLY A 124 -0.29 0.17 -0.65
N ILE A 125 -0.78 1.13 0.16
CA ILE A 125 -1.41 2.37 -0.27
C ILE A 125 -0.41 3.42 -0.75
N VAL A 126 0.77 3.48 -0.12
CA VAL A 126 1.70 4.61 -0.27
C VAL A 126 2.37 4.53 -1.62
N GLY A 127 2.44 5.66 -2.29
CA GLY A 127 3.00 5.75 -3.62
C GLY A 127 2.05 6.38 -4.62
N SER A 128 2.47 6.34 -5.87
CA SER A 128 1.77 6.96 -6.99
C SER A 128 0.95 5.95 -7.78
N ASP A 129 -0.23 6.36 -8.19
CA ASP A 129 -1.20 5.54 -8.88
C ASP A 129 -1.90 6.34 -9.98
N GLN A 130 -2.17 5.67 -11.09
CA GLN A 130 -3.10 6.20 -12.09
C GLN A 130 -4.51 6.08 -11.56
N PHE A 131 -5.28 7.15 -11.64
CA PHE A 131 -6.69 7.14 -11.26
C PHE A 131 -7.55 6.83 -12.49
N GLY A 132 -7.43 5.60 -12.97
CA GLY A 132 -8.13 5.00 -14.12
C GLY A 132 -7.62 5.44 -15.49
N ALA A 133 -8.41 5.17 -16.53
CA ALA A 133 -7.97 5.28 -17.92
C ALA A 133 -7.70 6.73 -18.38
N PRO A 134 -6.74 6.95 -19.30
CA PRO A 134 -6.48 8.25 -19.89
C PRO A 134 -7.73 8.87 -20.53
N ILE A 135 -7.94 10.16 -20.27
CA ILE A 135 -9.03 10.96 -20.82
C ILE A 135 -8.57 11.57 -22.13
N GLU A 136 -9.16 11.13 -23.25
CA GLU A 136 -8.92 11.74 -24.55
C GLU A 136 -9.50 13.16 -24.61
N LEU A 137 -8.63 14.11 -24.88
CA LEU A 137 -8.96 15.50 -25.19
C LEU A 137 -9.21 15.60 -26.68
N SER A 138 -10.37 16.13 -27.08
CA SER A 138 -10.66 16.27 -28.51
C SER A 138 -9.75 17.33 -29.13
N SER A 139 -8.71 16.89 -29.85
CA SER A 139 -7.79 17.77 -30.57
C SER A 139 -8.53 18.63 -31.60
N GLY A 140 -8.74 19.91 -31.29
CA GLY A 140 -8.95 20.92 -32.33
C GLY A 140 -9.96 22.00 -32.01
N SER A 141 -9.67 23.19 -32.56
CA SER A 141 -10.54 24.37 -32.67
C SER A 141 -11.88 24.14 -33.39
N ASN A 142 -12.16 22.90 -33.83
CA ASN A 142 -13.37 22.48 -34.53
C ASN A 142 -14.26 21.52 -33.70
N GLY A 143 -13.88 21.16 -32.46
CA GLY A 143 -14.65 20.21 -31.63
C GLY A 143 -16.08 20.64 -31.30
N GLY A 144 -16.39 21.94 -31.47
CA GLY A 144 -17.70 22.51 -31.16
C GLY A 144 -18.10 22.33 -29.69
N ASP A 145 -19.28 22.83 -29.33
CA ASP A 145 -19.81 22.76 -27.97
C ASP A 145 -19.97 21.31 -27.47
N LEU A 146 -20.14 20.35 -28.38
CA LEU A 146 -20.35 18.94 -28.05
C LEU A 146 -19.09 18.23 -27.53
N ALA A 147 -17.91 18.50 -28.12
CA ALA A 147 -16.66 17.93 -27.63
C ALA A 147 -16.31 18.47 -26.24
N ALA A 148 -16.50 19.79 -26.03
CA ALA A 148 -16.34 20.41 -24.72
C ALA A 148 -17.31 19.82 -23.69
N LEU A 149 -18.58 19.61 -24.06
CA LEU A 149 -19.56 18.97 -23.19
C LEU A 149 -19.18 17.54 -22.81
N ASN A 150 -18.68 16.74 -23.76
CA ASN A 150 -18.24 15.37 -23.49
C ASN A 150 -17.02 15.33 -22.57
N LEU A 151 -16.03 16.20 -22.78
CA LEU A 151 -14.88 16.34 -21.87
C LEU A 151 -15.34 16.73 -20.46
N ASN A 152 -16.25 17.71 -20.37
CA ASN A 152 -16.81 18.14 -19.08
C ASN A 152 -17.54 16.98 -18.38
N LYS A 153 -18.31 16.17 -19.11
CA LYS A 153 -18.97 14.97 -18.57
C LYS A 153 -17.93 14.00 -18.00
N LYS A 154 -16.90 13.64 -18.79
CA LYS A 154 -15.85 12.69 -18.36
C LYS A 154 -15.08 13.19 -17.15
N LEU A 155 -14.68 14.46 -17.14
CA LEU A 155 -13.98 15.08 -16.01
C LEU A 155 -14.86 15.14 -14.75
N ASN A 156 -16.15 15.43 -14.91
CA ASN A 156 -17.08 15.45 -13.79
C ASN A 156 -17.24 14.05 -13.18
N THR A 157 -17.48 13.01 -13.99
CA THR A 157 -17.55 11.62 -13.52
C THR A 157 -16.25 11.21 -12.80
N ARG A 158 -15.09 11.54 -13.39
CA ARG A 158 -13.77 11.27 -12.78
C ARG A 158 -13.62 11.95 -11.43
N THR A 159 -14.02 13.21 -11.30
CA THR A 159 -13.78 13.95 -10.06
C THR A 159 -14.73 13.52 -8.94
N VAL A 160 -15.97 13.12 -9.29
CA VAL A 160 -16.88 12.46 -8.33
C VAL A 160 -16.32 11.11 -7.88
N ALA A 161 -15.75 10.31 -8.79
CA ALA A 161 -15.06 9.10 -8.41
C ALA A 161 -13.87 9.40 -7.49
N LEU A 162 -13.06 10.41 -7.82
CA LEU A 162 -11.89 10.78 -7.02
C LEU A 162 -12.29 11.25 -5.62
N SER A 163 -13.35 12.03 -5.48
CA SER A 163 -13.82 12.48 -4.16
C SER A 163 -14.28 11.32 -3.28
N ARG A 164 -15.01 10.35 -3.85
CA ARG A 164 -15.43 9.12 -3.13
C ARG A 164 -14.25 8.26 -2.76
N PHE A 165 -13.30 8.12 -3.67
CA PHE A 165 -12.06 7.41 -3.44
C PHE A 165 -11.27 8.04 -2.28
N THR A 166 -11.07 9.37 -2.30
CA THR A 166 -10.39 10.08 -1.22
C THR A 166 -11.12 9.93 0.12
N LEU A 167 -12.46 9.97 0.13
CA LEU A 167 -13.22 9.73 1.35
C LEU A 167 -13.01 8.31 1.91
N GLY A 168 -13.02 7.30 1.03
CA GLY A 168 -12.73 5.91 1.43
C GLY A 168 -11.31 5.78 2.00
N LEU A 169 -10.32 6.40 1.35
CA LEU A 169 -8.94 6.46 1.84
C LEU A 169 -8.84 7.11 3.23
N MET A 170 -9.55 8.22 3.46
CA MET A 170 -9.53 8.91 4.76
C MET A 170 -9.98 7.98 5.90
N TYR A 171 -11.06 7.25 5.69
CA TYR A 171 -11.55 6.26 6.66
C TYR A 171 -10.56 5.11 6.84
N ASP A 172 -10.05 4.56 5.74
CA ASP A 172 -9.18 3.40 5.77
C ASP A 172 -7.85 3.69 6.48
N LEU A 173 -7.22 4.82 6.14
CA LEU A 173 -5.99 5.31 6.77
C LEU A 173 -6.16 5.63 8.26
N SER A 174 -7.40 5.84 8.71
CA SER A 174 -7.72 6.08 10.12
C SER A 174 -8.18 4.82 10.86
N GLY A 175 -8.06 3.64 10.22
CA GLY A 175 -8.43 2.35 10.82
C GLY A 175 -9.93 2.04 10.80
N PHE A 176 -10.75 2.88 10.18
CA PHE A 176 -12.20 2.67 10.03
C PHE A 176 -12.52 1.84 8.78
N HIS A 177 -11.94 0.63 8.70
CA HIS A 177 -11.99 -0.19 7.49
C HIS A 177 -13.41 -0.58 7.06
N ARG A 178 -14.37 -0.69 7.99
CA ARG A 178 -15.78 -0.93 7.65
C ARG A 178 -16.39 0.23 6.88
N ASP A 179 -16.23 1.45 7.39
CA ASP A 179 -16.76 2.65 6.75
C ASP A 179 -16.07 2.88 5.39
N ALA A 180 -14.76 2.62 5.31
CA ALA A 180 -14.03 2.67 4.05
C ALA A 180 -14.58 1.68 3.01
N LEU A 181 -14.77 0.41 3.40
CA LEU A 181 -15.34 -0.62 2.54
C LEU A 181 -16.72 -0.21 2.02
N ASP A 182 -17.61 0.26 2.90
CA ASP A 182 -18.95 0.70 2.54
C ASP A 182 -18.91 1.87 1.52
N ILE A 183 -17.97 2.81 1.68
CA ILE A 183 -17.77 3.92 0.73
C ILE A 183 -17.28 3.40 -0.63
N PHE A 184 -16.30 2.51 -0.66
CA PHE A 184 -15.80 1.93 -1.92
C PHE A 184 -16.87 1.11 -2.63
N GLN A 185 -17.63 0.30 -1.90
CA GLN A 185 -18.77 -0.47 -2.42
C GLN A 185 -19.85 0.43 -3.02
N THR A 186 -20.26 1.46 -2.27
CA THR A 186 -21.26 2.41 -2.76
C THR A 186 -20.79 3.10 -4.03
N ALA A 187 -19.50 3.42 -4.14
CA ALA A 187 -18.94 4.02 -5.35
C ALA A 187 -18.92 3.04 -6.54
N LEU A 188 -18.53 1.77 -6.31
CA LEU A 188 -18.58 0.70 -7.31
C LEU A 188 -20.01 0.48 -7.84
N ASP A 189 -21.01 0.54 -6.97
CA ASP A 189 -22.42 0.33 -7.36
C ASP A 189 -23.05 1.55 -8.06
N ALA A 190 -22.65 2.77 -7.67
CA ALA A 190 -23.34 4.00 -8.07
C ALA A 190 -22.68 4.75 -9.23
N LEU A 191 -21.39 4.52 -9.47
CA LEU A 191 -20.62 5.23 -10.49
C LEU A 191 -20.37 4.33 -11.69
N ASP A 192 -20.39 4.92 -12.88
CA ASP A 192 -19.94 4.24 -14.11
C ASP A 192 -18.41 4.20 -14.11
N LEU A 193 -17.85 3.35 -13.22
CA LEU A 193 -16.41 3.25 -13.06
C LEU A 193 -15.74 2.61 -14.26
N ASP A 194 -16.45 1.80 -15.04
CA ASP A 194 -16.02 1.25 -16.32
C ASP A 194 -15.71 2.37 -17.32
N GLU A 195 -16.60 3.38 -17.46
CA GLU A 195 -16.35 4.55 -18.31
C GLU A 195 -15.08 5.30 -17.88
N THR A 196 -14.75 5.24 -16.59
CA THR A 196 -13.53 5.85 -16.04
C THR A 196 -12.32 4.89 -16.04
N GLY A 197 -12.49 3.58 -16.09
CA GLY A 197 -11.43 2.62 -15.78
C GLY A 197 -10.82 2.79 -14.37
N ALA A 198 -11.47 3.48 -13.43
CA ALA A 198 -11.01 3.59 -12.04
C ALA A 198 -11.44 2.40 -11.18
N GLU A 199 -12.35 1.55 -11.69
CA GLU A 199 -12.85 0.36 -11.03
C GLU A 199 -11.76 -0.52 -10.41
N PRO A 200 -10.61 -0.79 -11.07
CA PRO A 200 -9.58 -1.67 -10.51
C PRO A 200 -8.94 -1.11 -9.24
N VAL A 201 -8.77 0.21 -9.17
CA VAL A 201 -8.26 0.91 -7.99
C VAL A 201 -9.26 0.79 -6.84
N PHE A 202 -10.56 1.04 -7.11
CA PHE A 202 -11.60 0.87 -6.09
C PHE A 202 -11.67 -0.57 -5.56
N ASN A 203 -11.64 -1.55 -6.45
CA ASN A 203 -11.61 -2.96 -6.10
C ASN A 203 -10.40 -3.29 -5.22
N TYR A 204 -9.20 -2.81 -5.55
CA TYR A 204 -8.01 -3.03 -4.70
C TYR A 204 -8.20 -2.50 -3.28
N PHE A 205 -8.66 -1.26 -3.13
CA PHE A 205 -8.83 -0.65 -1.82
C PHE A 205 -9.98 -1.27 -1.02
N ALA A 206 -11.08 -1.65 -1.69
CA ALA A 206 -12.16 -2.43 -1.07
C ALA A 206 -11.65 -3.78 -0.56
N GLY A 207 -10.86 -4.49 -1.37
CA GLY A 207 -10.25 -5.78 -1.00
C GLY A 207 -9.34 -5.64 0.23
N ARG A 208 -8.55 -4.56 0.30
CA ARG A 208 -7.69 -4.28 1.45
C ARG A 208 -8.50 -3.98 2.72
N SER A 209 -9.55 -3.16 2.64
CA SER A 209 -10.41 -2.91 3.80
C SER A 209 -11.14 -4.19 4.26
N ALA A 210 -11.62 -5.02 3.33
CA ALA A 210 -12.20 -6.33 3.64
C ALA A 210 -11.20 -7.27 4.32
N LEU A 211 -9.94 -7.27 3.87
CA LEU A 211 -8.86 -8.05 4.48
C LEU A 211 -8.60 -7.63 5.94
N PHE A 212 -8.55 -6.33 6.23
CA PHE A 212 -8.41 -5.84 7.62
C PHE A 212 -9.59 -6.21 8.52
N LEU A 213 -10.77 -6.41 7.95
CA LEU A 213 -11.96 -6.88 8.65
C LEU A 213 -11.99 -8.40 8.85
N GLY A 214 -11.03 -9.14 8.29
CA GLY A 214 -10.99 -10.60 8.29
C GLY A 214 -12.04 -11.24 7.36
N GLU A 215 -12.52 -10.51 6.36
CA GLU A 215 -13.50 -10.97 5.37
C GLU A 215 -12.79 -11.57 4.15
N ASP A 216 -12.05 -12.66 4.37
CA ASP A 216 -11.10 -13.24 3.40
C ASP A 216 -11.72 -13.50 2.01
N GLU A 217 -12.93 -14.09 1.94
CA GLU A 217 -13.59 -14.38 0.65
C GLU A 217 -13.97 -13.10 -0.09
N THR A 218 -14.47 -12.08 0.62
CA THR A 218 -14.79 -10.77 0.04
C THR A 218 -13.53 -10.06 -0.43
N ALA A 219 -12.43 -10.16 0.32
CA ALA A 219 -11.14 -9.62 -0.09
C ALA A 219 -10.60 -10.28 -1.36
N LEU A 220 -10.73 -11.62 -1.48
CA LEU A 220 -10.34 -12.35 -2.70
C LEU A 220 -11.10 -11.87 -3.92
N ASP A 221 -12.43 -11.77 -3.84
CA ASP A 221 -13.27 -11.32 -4.95
C ASP A 221 -12.84 -9.94 -5.45
N TYR A 222 -12.61 -9.00 -4.52
CA TYR A 222 -12.16 -7.65 -4.85
C TYR A 222 -10.76 -7.60 -5.45
N PHE A 223 -9.78 -8.29 -4.86
CA PHE A 223 -8.44 -8.28 -5.43
C PHE A 223 -8.39 -8.99 -6.79
N GLN A 224 -9.19 -10.04 -7.00
CA GLN A 224 -9.32 -10.71 -8.29
C GLN A 224 -9.90 -9.75 -9.35
N ALA A 225 -10.96 -9.01 -9.02
CA ALA A 225 -11.52 -8.00 -9.91
C ALA A 225 -10.52 -6.87 -10.23
N ALA A 226 -9.75 -6.42 -9.24
CA ALA A 226 -8.68 -5.44 -9.46
C ALA A 226 -7.60 -5.97 -10.42
N LEU A 227 -7.20 -7.23 -10.26
CA LEU A 227 -6.19 -7.86 -11.11
C LEU A 227 -6.69 -8.05 -12.55
N GLU A 228 -7.95 -8.44 -12.74
CA GLU A 228 -8.59 -8.53 -14.06
C GLU A 228 -8.65 -7.18 -14.78
N GLY A 229 -8.70 -6.10 -14.01
CA GLY A 229 -8.57 -4.72 -14.47
C GLY A 229 -7.14 -4.21 -14.66
N ASP A 230 -6.13 -5.10 -14.70
CA ASP A 230 -4.71 -4.78 -14.87
C ASP A 230 -4.14 -3.90 -13.74
N TYR A 231 -4.55 -4.17 -12.50
CA TYR A 231 -4.01 -3.51 -11.30
C TYR A 231 -3.03 -4.43 -10.55
N PRO A 232 -1.72 -4.43 -10.89
CA PRO A 232 -0.77 -5.45 -10.44
C PRO A 232 -0.52 -5.46 -8.92
N ARG A 233 -0.83 -4.38 -8.21
CA ARG A 233 -0.77 -4.35 -6.74
C ARG A 233 -1.70 -5.37 -6.09
N ALA A 234 -2.76 -5.78 -6.79
CA ALA A 234 -3.69 -6.80 -6.32
C ALA A 234 -3.01 -8.15 -6.04
N HIS A 235 -1.90 -8.47 -6.71
CA HIS A 235 -1.09 -9.64 -6.38
C HIS A 235 -0.60 -9.64 -4.92
N ILE A 236 -0.24 -8.48 -4.35
CA ILE A 236 0.17 -8.36 -2.95
C ILE A 236 -1.02 -8.65 -2.02
N GLY A 237 -2.20 -8.13 -2.36
CA GLY A 237 -3.45 -8.36 -1.64
C GLY A 237 -3.86 -9.83 -1.63
N LEU A 238 -3.93 -10.47 -2.82
CA LEU A 238 -4.21 -11.91 -2.95
C LEU A 238 -3.21 -12.76 -2.18
N GLY A 239 -1.91 -12.43 -2.26
CA GLY A 239 -0.86 -13.08 -1.50
C GLY A 239 -1.11 -13.04 0.00
N SER A 240 -1.53 -11.87 0.50
CA SER A 240 -1.83 -11.64 1.92
C SER A 240 -3.03 -12.45 2.40
N VAL A 241 -4.13 -12.47 1.64
CA VAL A 241 -5.33 -13.25 2.00
C VAL A 241 -5.02 -14.74 2.10
N HIS A 242 -4.38 -15.29 1.07
CA HIS A 242 -3.98 -16.70 1.05
C HIS A 242 -3.00 -17.03 2.17
N GLN A 243 -2.05 -16.14 2.47
CA GLN A 243 -1.13 -16.33 3.59
C GLN A 243 -1.87 -16.37 4.94
N PHE A 244 -2.83 -15.48 5.18
CA PHE A 244 -3.58 -15.48 6.44
C PHE A 244 -4.41 -16.76 6.60
N ARG A 245 -5.09 -17.21 5.54
CA ARG A 245 -5.81 -18.48 5.52
C ARG A 245 -4.88 -19.67 5.80
N ALA A 246 -3.70 -19.70 5.17
CA ALA A 246 -2.70 -20.72 5.41
C ALA A 246 -2.20 -20.75 6.87
N GLN A 247 -1.95 -19.58 7.46
CA GLN A 247 -1.57 -19.49 8.87
C GLN A 247 -2.69 -19.94 9.82
N ALA A 248 -3.94 -19.62 9.51
CA ALA A 248 -5.10 -20.07 10.27
C ALA A 248 -5.24 -21.61 10.21
N ALA A 249 -5.12 -22.20 9.03
CA ALA A 249 -5.13 -23.65 8.84
C ALA A 249 -3.99 -24.34 9.61
N LEU A 250 -2.76 -23.80 9.53
CA LEU A 250 -1.62 -24.30 10.28
C LEU A 250 -1.86 -24.32 11.80
N ARG A 251 -2.46 -23.26 12.37
CA ARG A 251 -2.83 -23.21 13.80
C ARG A 251 -3.86 -24.29 14.18
N GLN A 252 -4.71 -24.68 13.24
CA GLN A 252 -5.71 -25.73 13.41
C GLN A 252 -5.16 -27.14 13.09
N GLY A 253 -3.93 -27.24 12.60
CA GLY A 253 -3.34 -28.51 12.15
C GLY A 253 -3.97 -29.05 10.87
N ILE A 254 -4.43 -28.16 9.99
CA ILE A 254 -5.09 -28.48 8.74
C ILE A 254 -4.13 -28.19 7.57
N GLU A 255 -3.98 -29.15 6.66
CA GLU A 255 -3.28 -28.95 5.39
C GLU A 255 -4.11 -28.06 4.44
N THR A 256 -3.46 -27.17 3.71
CA THR A 256 -4.11 -26.28 2.74
C THR A 256 -3.15 -25.91 1.60
N ASP A 257 -3.73 -25.72 0.42
CA ASP A 257 -3.03 -25.23 -0.78
C ASP A 257 -2.93 -23.69 -0.81
N ASP A 258 -3.57 -22.99 0.13
CA ASP A 258 -3.52 -21.53 0.22
C ASP A 258 -2.08 -21.01 0.26
N ILE A 259 -1.15 -21.73 0.90
CA ILE A 259 0.22 -21.27 0.97
C ILE A 259 0.94 -21.23 -0.38
N ASP A 260 0.58 -22.15 -1.29
CA ASP A 260 1.15 -22.19 -2.64
C ASP A 260 0.58 -21.06 -3.51
N GLN A 261 -0.70 -20.72 -3.31
CA GLN A 261 -1.31 -19.55 -3.92
C GLN A 261 -0.63 -18.27 -3.43
N ALA A 262 -0.41 -18.11 -2.11
CA ALA A 262 0.28 -16.95 -1.56
C ALA A 262 1.66 -16.74 -2.20
N ILE A 263 2.46 -17.81 -2.31
CA ILE A 263 3.78 -17.78 -2.96
C ILE A 263 3.69 -17.33 -4.40
N THR A 264 2.73 -17.87 -5.16
CA THR A 264 2.55 -17.53 -6.58
C THR A 264 2.20 -16.06 -6.76
N GLN A 265 1.31 -15.54 -5.92
CA GLN A 265 0.87 -14.14 -5.98
C GLN A 265 2.00 -13.17 -5.61
N TYR A 266 2.74 -13.43 -4.52
CA TYR A 266 3.89 -12.58 -4.18
C TYR A 266 5.01 -12.65 -5.21
N GLN A 267 5.27 -13.81 -5.80
CA GLN A 267 6.25 -13.93 -6.90
C GLN A 267 5.82 -13.11 -8.13
N ALA A 268 4.53 -13.09 -8.46
CA ALA A 268 4.02 -12.25 -9.54
C ALA A 268 4.29 -10.77 -9.24
N ALA A 269 3.96 -10.29 -8.03
CA ALA A 269 4.23 -8.91 -7.62
C ALA A 269 5.74 -8.55 -7.64
N VAL A 270 6.61 -9.41 -7.09
CA VAL A 270 8.07 -9.15 -7.08
C VAL A 270 8.63 -9.00 -8.50
N ASN A 271 8.13 -9.80 -9.45
CA ASN A 271 8.60 -9.82 -10.83
C ASN A 271 7.90 -8.80 -11.74
N ASP A 272 6.88 -8.09 -11.26
CA ASP A 272 6.08 -7.17 -12.07
C ASP A 272 6.87 -5.89 -12.38
N PRO A 273 7.14 -5.56 -13.66
CA PRO A 273 7.90 -4.36 -14.00
C PRO A 273 7.18 -3.04 -13.66
N ALA A 274 5.85 -3.03 -13.55
CA ALA A 274 5.05 -1.85 -13.25
C ALA A 274 5.07 -1.47 -11.76
N LEU A 275 5.40 -2.41 -10.86
CA LEU A 275 5.51 -2.09 -9.43
C LEU A 275 6.81 -1.35 -9.10
N SER A 276 6.68 -0.36 -8.21
CA SER A 276 7.80 0.40 -7.65
C SER A 276 8.74 -0.50 -6.85
N SER A 277 9.97 -0.03 -6.61
CA SER A 277 10.93 -0.75 -5.76
C SER A 277 10.38 -1.00 -4.36
N THR A 278 9.72 -0.02 -3.76
CA THR A 278 9.12 -0.14 -2.42
C THR A 278 8.05 -1.22 -2.37
N LEU A 279 7.15 -1.28 -3.36
CA LEU A 279 6.11 -2.31 -3.42
C LEU A 279 6.70 -3.70 -3.68
N LYS A 280 7.77 -3.78 -4.48
CA LYS A 280 8.52 -5.04 -4.66
C LYS A 280 9.19 -5.50 -3.37
N THR A 281 9.77 -4.58 -2.59
CA THR A 281 10.33 -4.90 -1.27
C THR A 281 9.24 -5.41 -0.32
N ALA A 282 8.07 -4.80 -0.29
CA ALA A 282 6.92 -5.27 0.49
C ALA A 282 6.44 -6.67 0.03
N ALA A 283 6.32 -6.89 -1.28
CA ALA A 283 5.97 -8.19 -1.85
C ALA A 283 7.02 -9.27 -1.53
N GLN A 284 8.31 -8.92 -1.53
CA GLN A 284 9.41 -9.82 -1.20
C GLN A 284 9.43 -10.18 0.29
N LEU A 285 9.11 -9.24 1.17
CA LEU A 285 8.85 -9.53 2.59
C LEU A 285 7.72 -10.54 2.75
N GLY A 286 6.58 -10.30 2.09
CA GLY A 286 5.44 -11.24 2.06
C GLY A 286 5.83 -12.62 1.52
N LEU A 287 6.64 -12.68 0.46
CA LEU A 287 7.16 -13.93 -0.09
C LEU A 287 8.02 -14.71 0.92
N GLY A 288 8.91 -14.02 1.63
CA GLY A 288 9.71 -14.63 2.70
C GLY A 288 8.85 -15.19 3.84
N GLN A 289 7.82 -14.46 4.26
CA GLN A 289 6.85 -14.92 5.25
C GLN A 289 6.04 -16.13 4.76
N ALA A 290 5.63 -16.16 3.49
CA ALA A 290 4.95 -17.30 2.90
C ALA A 290 5.84 -18.54 2.85
N TYR A 291 7.11 -18.41 2.46
CA TYR A 291 8.07 -19.52 2.51
C TYR A 291 8.27 -20.05 3.94
N ARG A 292 8.32 -19.17 4.95
CA ARG A 292 8.36 -19.59 6.37
C ARG A 292 7.15 -20.44 6.73
N VAL A 293 5.94 -20.00 6.38
CA VAL A 293 4.70 -20.75 6.67
C VAL A 293 4.71 -22.11 5.96
N LYS A 294 5.17 -22.18 4.70
CA LYS A 294 5.30 -23.44 3.97
C LYS A 294 6.26 -24.41 4.65
N GLY A 295 7.43 -23.93 5.08
CA GLY A 295 8.38 -24.72 5.86
C GLY A 295 7.75 -25.26 7.16
N ASP A 296 6.95 -24.45 7.85
CA ASP A 296 6.27 -24.84 9.09
C ASP A 296 5.20 -25.93 8.86
N ILE A 297 4.40 -25.81 7.79
CA ILE A 297 3.43 -26.82 7.36
C ILE A 297 4.13 -28.16 7.06
N LEU A 298 5.20 -28.12 6.27
CA LEU A 298 5.96 -29.31 5.90
C LEU A 298 6.58 -30.00 7.12
N ALA A 299 7.14 -29.21 8.04
CA ALA A 299 7.77 -29.74 9.24
C ALA A 299 6.77 -30.36 10.21
N ARG A 300 5.63 -29.70 10.45
CA ARG A 300 4.69 -30.09 11.52
C ARG A 300 3.57 -31.01 11.07
N LEU A 301 3.05 -30.80 9.86
CA LEU A 301 1.86 -31.49 9.38
C LEU A 301 2.23 -32.63 8.42
N ALA A 302 3.09 -32.34 7.43
CA ALA A 302 3.49 -33.35 6.45
C ALA A 302 4.59 -34.32 6.97
N GLY A 303 5.29 -33.95 8.05
CA GLY A 303 6.39 -34.75 8.59
C GLY A 303 7.61 -34.80 7.66
N GLN A 304 7.85 -33.71 6.90
CA GLN A 304 8.90 -33.59 5.88
C GLN A 304 9.95 -32.53 6.27
N PRO A 305 10.76 -32.76 7.32
CA PRO A 305 11.69 -31.75 7.84
C PRO A 305 12.80 -31.36 6.85
N GLU A 306 13.27 -32.30 6.01
CA GLU A 306 14.31 -32.00 5.01
C GLU A 306 13.82 -31.04 3.92
N GLU A 307 12.55 -31.19 3.50
CA GLU A 307 11.94 -30.25 2.56
C GLU A 307 11.64 -28.93 3.25
N ALA A 308 11.21 -28.96 4.52
CA ALA A 308 10.99 -27.77 5.31
C ALA A 308 12.25 -26.88 5.35
N PHE A 309 13.44 -27.45 5.59
CA PHE A 309 14.69 -26.68 5.58
C PHE A 309 14.93 -25.95 4.26
N GLN A 310 14.63 -26.56 3.11
CA GLN A 310 14.81 -25.89 1.81
C GLN A 310 13.91 -24.66 1.66
N TRP A 311 12.68 -24.72 2.19
CA TRP A 311 11.77 -23.57 2.18
C TRP A 311 12.17 -22.51 3.21
N LEU A 312 12.67 -22.92 4.38
CA LEU A 312 13.19 -21.99 5.38
C LEU A 312 14.45 -21.26 4.88
N ASP A 313 15.35 -21.94 4.18
CA ASP A 313 16.53 -21.31 3.54
C ASP A 313 16.10 -20.26 2.49
N ARG A 314 15.06 -20.57 1.70
CA ARG A 314 14.48 -19.59 0.76
C ARG A 314 13.88 -18.40 1.50
N ALA A 315 13.15 -18.64 2.59
CA ALA A 315 12.57 -17.59 3.41
C ALA A 315 13.65 -16.64 3.95
N VAL A 316 14.74 -17.17 4.52
CA VAL A 316 15.88 -16.38 5.01
C VAL A 316 16.45 -15.52 3.89
N LYS A 317 16.70 -16.11 2.71
CA LYS A 317 17.26 -15.37 1.57
C LYS A 317 16.39 -14.18 1.15
N GLU A 318 15.07 -14.36 1.06
CA GLU A 318 14.16 -13.26 0.68
C GLU A 318 14.11 -12.18 1.78
N LEU A 319 14.09 -12.58 3.05
CA LEU A 319 14.02 -11.65 4.19
C LEU A 319 15.31 -10.84 4.35
N GLU A 320 16.48 -11.47 4.22
CA GLU A 320 17.77 -10.79 4.28
C GLU A 320 17.92 -9.76 3.16
N ALA A 321 17.40 -10.07 1.96
CA ALA A 321 17.46 -9.18 0.80
C ALA A 321 16.66 -7.87 0.98
N VAL A 322 15.65 -7.85 1.86
CA VAL A 322 14.84 -6.64 2.11
C VAL A 322 15.33 -5.80 3.29
N LEU A 323 16.25 -6.29 4.13
CA LEU A 323 16.66 -5.58 5.35
C LEU A 323 17.29 -4.20 5.06
N ASP A 324 18.22 -4.14 4.11
CA ASP A 324 18.90 -2.89 3.76
C ASP A 324 17.95 -1.89 3.08
N PRO A 325 17.16 -2.27 2.04
CA PRO A 325 16.17 -1.37 1.46
C PRO A 325 15.18 -0.81 2.49
N LEU A 326 14.67 -1.65 3.39
CA LEU A 326 13.72 -1.23 4.43
C LEU A 326 14.37 -0.26 5.43
N ARG A 327 15.65 -0.48 5.79
CA ARG A 327 16.38 0.43 6.69
C ARG A 327 16.65 1.78 6.03
N GLU A 328 17.07 1.78 4.77
CA GLU A 328 17.37 3.00 4.00
C GLU A 328 16.11 3.86 3.81
N THR A 329 14.96 3.21 3.63
CA THR A 329 13.65 3.87 3.46
C THR A 329 12.88 4.06 4.78
N GLN A 330 13.53 3.79 5.92
CA GLN A 330 12.98 3.96 7.28
C GLN A 330 11.64 3.24 7.51
N GLN A 331 11.48 2.08 6.88
CA GLN A 331 10.27 1.24 6.95
C GLN A 331 10.30 0.33 8.17
N TYR A 332 10.20 0.93 9.36
CA TYR A 332 10.54 0.25 10.61
C TYR A 332 9.57 -0.88 11.01
N ARG A 333 8.26 -0.81 10.76
CA ARG A 333 7.33 -1.95 10.98
C ARG A 333 7.68 -3.11 10.05
N TYR A 334 7.91 -2.87 8.76
CA TYR A 334 8.33 -3.93 7.83
C TYR A 334 9.70 -4.52 8.20
N LEU A 335 10.65 -3.69 8.62
CA LEU A 335 11.94 -4.15 9.11
C LEU A 335 11.79 -5.00 10.38
N GLY A 336 10.92 -4.58 11.30
CA GLY A 336 10.57 -5.34 12.50
C GLY A 336 9.91 -6.67 12.19
N GLN A 337 8.96 -6.70 11.24
CA GLN A 337 8.34 -7.94 10.75
C GLN A 337 9.36 -8.87 10.09
N ALA A 338 10.33 -8.34 9.34
CA ALA A 338 11.39 -9.14 8.73
C ALA A 338 12.26 -9.81 9.80
N TYR A 339 12.71 -9.05 10.81
CA TYR A 339 13.47 -9.59 11.94
C TYR A 339 12.68 -10.58 12.79
N LEU A 340 11.41 -10.27 13.11
CA LEU A 340 10.50 -11.19 13.79
C LEU A 340 10.39 -12.52 13.04
N THR A 341 10.23 -12.46 11.70
CA THR A 341 10.11 -13.64 10.85
C THR A 341 11.41 -14.43 10.83
N LEU A 342 12.57 -13.78 10.70
CA LEU A 342 13.89 -14.42 10.76
C LEU A 342 14.10 -15.15 12.10
N GLY A 343 13.79 -14.50 13.23
CA GLY A 343 13.88 -15.12 14.54
C GLY A 343 12.97 -16.34 14.69
N ALA A 344 11.75 -16.27 14.14
CA ALA A 344 10.83 -17.40 14.11
C ALA A 344 11.33 -18.57 13.22
N ILE A 345 11.98 -18.28 12.09
CA ILE A 345 12.60 -19.29 11.22
C ILE A 345 13.70 -20.02 11.99
N TYR A 346 14.66 -19.28 12.54
CA TYR A 346 15.80 -19.88 13.23
C TYR A 346 15.38 -20.64 14.50
N THR A 347 14.35 -20.17 15.21
CA THR A 347 13.74 -20.93 16.32
C THR A 347 13.18 -22.28 15.85
N LEU A 348 12.46 -22.29 14.72
CA LEU A 348 11.92 -23.52 14.14
C LEU A 348 13.05 -24.46 13.70
N GLU A 349 14.08 -23.94 13.02
CA GLU A 349 15.22 -24.74 12.61
C GLU A 349 15.94 -25.37 13.81
N GLY A 350 16.25 -24.59 14.85
CA GLY A 350 16.91 -25.09 16.05
C GLY A 350 16.13 -26.24 16.71
N ARG A 351 14.79 -26.17 16.69
CA ARG A 351 13.91 -27.23 17.20
C ARG A 351 13.91 -28.49 16.33
N LEU A 352 13.99 -28.33 15.00
CA LEU A 352 13.93 -29.45 14.06
C LEU A 352 15.26 -30.22 13.98
N ARG A 353 16.40 -29.57 14.31
CA ARG A 353 17.71 -30.23 14.33
C ARG A 353 17.81 -31.16 15.56
N ALA A 354 18.29 -32.38 15.32
CA ALA A 354 18.45 -33.39 16.37
C ALA A 354 19.77 -33.25 17.15
N ASP A 355 20.76 -32.55 16.60
CA ASP A 355 22.11 -32.41 17.15
C ASP A 355 22.21 -31.14 18.02
N PRO A 356 22.39 -31.24 19.36
CA PRO A 356 22.31 -30.08 20.25
C PRO A 356 23.27 -28.93 19.93
N PRO A 357 24.57 -29.16 19.62
CA PRO A 357 25.45 -28.13 19.10
C PRO A 357 24.91 -27.37 17.88
N VAL A 358 24.26 -28.07 16.95
CA VAL A 358 23.70 -27.44 15.75
C VAL A 358 22.44 -26.65 16.10
N SER A 359 21.55 -27.21 16.93
CA SER A 359 20.36 -26.49 17.41
C SER A 359 20.72 -25.17 18.09
N LYS A 360 21.78 -25.16 18.90
CA LYS A 360 22.25 -23.96 19.61
C LYS A 360 22.67 -22.85 18.65
N ILE A 361 23.35 -23.16 17.54
CA ILE A 361 23.74 -22.14 16.54
C ILE A 361 22.51 -21.42 15.98
N PHE A 362 21.41 -22.14 15.73
CA PHE A 362 20.18 -21.53 15.24
C PHE A 362 19.46 -20.73 16.32
N TYR A 363 19.48 -21.17 17.58
CA TYR A 363 18.93 -20.37 18.67
C TYR A 363 19.71 -19.06 18.90
N GLU A 364 21.03 -19.09 18.77
CA GLU A 364 21.87 -17.86 18.81
C GLU A 364 21.46 -16.88 17.70
N LYS A 365 21.28 -17.36 16.46
CA LYS A 365 20.77 -16.53 15.36
C LYS A 365 19.35 -16.00 15.61
N ALA A 366 18.49 -16.80 16.25
CA ALA A 366 17.15 -16.36 16.60
C ALA A 366 17.18 -15.20 17.61
N HIS A 367 18.06 -15.28 18.62
CA HIS A 367 18.31 -14.17 19.54
C HIS A 367 18.80 -12.91 18.80
N GLU A 368 19.80 -13.03 17.93
CA GLU A 368 20.31 -11.88 17.15
C GLU A 368 19.19 -11.18 16.36
N ALA A 369 18.31 -11.96 15.71
CA ALA A 369 17.18 -11.41 14.97
C ALA A 369 16.13 -10.74 15.88
N PHE A 370 15.74 -11.38 16.99
CA PHE A 370 14.79 -10.76 17.92
C PHE A 370 15.36 -9.52 18.61
N ASP A 371 16.64 -9.50 18.97
CA ASP A 371 17.31 -8.34 19.54
C ASP A 371 17.36 -7.18 18.53
N ALA A 372 17.63 -7.46 17.25
CA ALA A 372 17.57 -6.47 16.19
C ALA A 372 16.16 -5.88 16.02
N CYS A 373 15.11 -6.72 16.12
CA CYS A 373 13.72 -6.26 16.15
C CYS A 373 13.43 -5.33 17.34
N ILE A 374 13.82 -5.74 18.55
CA ILE A 374 13.57 -4.98 19.79
C ILE A 374 14.29 -3.62 19.76
N ALA A 375 15.49 -3.55 19.16
CA ALA A 375 16.26 -2.32 19.03
C ALA A 375 15.52 -1.23 18.23
N LEU A 376 14.64 -1.60 17.29
CA LEU A 376 13.84 -0.66 16.47
C LEU A 376 12.90 0.22 17.30
N LYS A 377 12.59 -0.17 18.53
CA LYS A 377 11.82 0.66 19.48
C LYS A 377 12.42 2.06 19.67
N THR A 378 13.74 2.19 19.52
CA THR A 378 14.45 3.47 19.67
C THR A 378 14.38 4.34 18.41
N GLU A 379 14.10 3.74 17.26
CA GLU A 379 14.03 4.43 15.97
C GLU A 379 12.66 5.11 15.77
N SER A 380 11.58 4.44 16.19
CA SER A 380 10.21 5.00 16.13
C SER A 380 9.42 4.74 17.42
N PRO A 381 9.72 5.47 18.52
CA PRO A 381 9.13 5.21 19.83
C PRO A 381 7.65 5.61 19.96
N ALA A 382 7.11 6.38 19.00
CA ALA A 382 5.72 6.84 19.00
C ALA A 382 4.78 5.96 18.16
N ASP A 383 5.33 4.95 17.48
CA ASP A 383 4.56 4.04 16.64
C ASP A 383 4.04 2.87 17.47
N ASP A 384 2.74 2.92 17.81
CA ASP A 384 2.11 1.90 18.65
C ASP A 384 2.10 0.52 17.99
N THR A 385 1.90 0.44 16.67
CA THR A 385 1.89 -0.84 15.96
C THR A 385 3.28 -1.47 15.96
N LEU A 386 4.34 -0.69 15.75
CA LEU A 386 5.72 -1.19 15.89
C LEU A 386 5.99 -1.63 17.33
N THR A 387 5.71 -0.77 18.30
CA THR A 387 6.16 -0.97 19.67
C THR A 387 5.34 -1.98 20.46
N GLN A 388 4.02 -2.06 20.24
CA GLN A 388 3.14 -3.03 20.90
C GLN A 388 3.03 -4.31 20.08
N ASP A 389 2.54 -4.23 18.84
CA ASP A 389 2.12 -5.43 18.13
C ASP A 389 3.32 -6.25 17.62
N ILE A 390 4.32 -5.57 17.06
CA ILE A 390 5.49 -6.25 16.48
C ILE A 390 6.54 -6.54 17.55
N ILE A 391 6.98 -5.52 18.30
CA ILE A 391 8.10 -5.69 19.23
C ILE A 391 7.67 -6.43 20.49
N LYS A 392 6.68 -5.92 21.23
CA LYS A 392 6.32 -6.49 22.53
C LYS A 392 5.58 -7.82 22.39
N ASP A 393 4.51 -7.84 21.58
CA ASP A 393 3.68 -9.03 21.43
C ASP A 393 4.32 -10.07 20.49
N GLY A 394 5.18 -9.65 19.57
CA GLY A 394 5.96 -10.52 18.69
C GLY A 394 7.35 -10.87 19.23
N CYS A 395 8.29 -9.93 19.16
CA CYS A 395 9.72 -10.19 19.38
C CYS A 395 10.07 -10.50 20.85
N GLU A 396 9.66 -9.65 21.80
CA GLU A 396 9.91 -9.87 23.25
C GLU A 396 9.23 -11.15 23.76
N SER A 397 8.00 -11.42 23.31
CA SER A 397 7.29 -12.66 23.69
C SER A 397 7.99 -13.92 23.13
N SER A 398 8.56 -13.83 21.93
CA SER A 398 9.24 -14.94 21.27
C SER A 398 10.58 -15.26 21.93
N VAL A 399 11.30 -14.27 22.46
CA VAL A 399 12.53 -14.49 23.25
C VAL A 399 12.25 -15.38 24.46
N ALA A 400 11.18 -15.12 25.21
CA ALA A 400 10.82 -15.94 26.35
C ALA A 400 10.49 -17.41 25.98
N ILE A 401 9.91 -17.62 24.78
CA ILE A 401 9.65 -18.96 24.24
C ILE A 401 10.96 -19.66 23.84
N LEU A 402 11.90 -18.90 23.26
CA LEU A 402 13.20 -19.39 22.84
C LEU A 402 14.05 -19.84 24.03
N GLU A 403 14.17 -19.03 25.08
CA GLU A 403 14.91 -19.36 26.31
C GLU A 403 14.42 -20.67 26.95
N LYS A 404 13.11 -20.91 26.92
CA LYS A 404 12.52 -22.16 27.40
C LYS A 404 12.88 -23.36 26.52
N ALA A 405 13.00 -23.16 25.21
CA ALA A 405 13.42 -24.23 24.29
C ALA A 405 14.88 -24.60 24.51
N GLU A 406 15.74 -23.61 24.78
CA GLU A 406 17.15 -23.80 25.13
C GLU A 406 17.31 -24.55 26.45
N SER A 407 16.56 -24.19 27.50
CA SER A 407 16.68 -24.88 28.79
C SER A 407 16.36 -26.38 28.68
N ILE A 408 15.39 -26.75 27.85
CA ILE A 408 15.06 -28.16 27.57
C ILE A 408 16.19 -28.87 26.81
N LEU A 409 16.93 -28.14 25.97
CA LEU A 409 18.07 -28.68 25.24
C LEU A 409 19.24 -28.96 26.18
N GLU A 410 19.49 -28.09 27.16
CA GLU A 410 20.57 -28.23 28.15
C GLU A 410 20.33 -29.38 29.15
N GLU A 411 19.07 -29.75 29.39
CA GLU A 411 18.70 -30.87 30.26
C GLU A 411 18.91 -32.27 29.63
N LYS A 412 19.11 -32.34 28.31
CA LYS A 412 19.31 -33.59 27.55
C LYS A 412 20.78 -33.87 27.33
#